data_AF-A0A452YN73-F1
#
_entry.id   AF-A0A452YN73-F1
#
_cell.length_a   1.000
_cell.length_b   1.000
_cell.length_c   1.000
_cell.angle_alpha   90.00
_cell.angle_beta   90.00
_cell.angle_gamma   90.00
#
_symmetry.space_group_name_H-M   'P 1'
#
loop_
_entity.id
_entity.type
_entity.pdbx_description
1 polymer ?
#
loop_
_entity_poly.entity_id
_entity_poly.type
_entity_poly.pdbx_seq_one_letter_code
_entity_poly.pdbx_strand_id
1 'polypeptide(L)'
;VSAFHQPTAGGERKSPPRPRRLARRRTEAEPSQQDTDVTPPQIPQQNRKPSHHRMAPPPRHLLLLPVLLLVSLLRAAQMETVHAAAGEGDRDEGARALLALLQRVQSEALRALGPRDFDPKLYVDLPLAPGADRAAAEAALATVTTRGEMEAFLARYFARAGSDLVEADPPDFEAEPRGFLPRVASGEARAWALQVHALWKDLARRVAPSVAARPDRHTLLPLPGRVVVPGSRFREVYYWDSYWVVRGLLVSKMYDTAKDIVLNLVYLVEEYGFVLNGARSYYTNRSQPPLLSSMVLELYTATGDLGLVRRAFPSLLKEHSFWVSELHNVEIMDNHGRLHNLSRYQAMWNKPRPESATIDEELASKLNSTAAKEKLYHQIASAAESGWDFSSRWMSNSTDMTTLVTTFVIPVDLNTFICKVRWNGT
;
A
#
# COMPACT_ATOMS: atom_id res chain seq x y z
N VAL A 1 3.06 -13.24 -0.90
CA VAL A 1 2.57 -14.47 -0.22
C VAL A 1 1.06 -14.48 -0.34
N SER A 2 0.54 -15.19 -1.36
CA SER A 2 -0.87 -15.54 -1.52
C SER A 2 -0.99 -16.43 -2.76
N ALA A 3 -0.72 -17.71 -2.57
CA ALA A 3 -1.13 -18.80 -3.45
C ALA A 3 -1.35 -20.01 -2.55
N PHE A 4 -2.25 -20.90 -2.97
CA PHE A 4 -2.80 -22.06 -2.24
C PHE A 4 -4.00 -21.76 -1.34
N HIS A 5 -5.18 -21.83 -1.94
CA HIS A 5 -6.17 -22.85 -1.55
C HIS A 5 -7.20 -23.03 -2.68
N GLN A 6 -7.11 -24.15 -3.41
CA GLN A 6 -8.24 -24.79 -4.06
C GLN A 6 -8.49 -26.12 -3.32
N PRO A 7 -9.74 -26.50 -3.01
CA PRO A 7 -10.02 -27.75 -2.31
C PRO A 7 -10.20 -28.91 -3.32
N THR A 8 -9.39 -29.96 -3.16
CA THR A 8 -9.68 -31.27 -3.75
C THR A 8 -10.41 -32.16 -2.75
N ALA A 9 -11.41 -32.88 -3.27
CA ALA A 9 -12.33 -33.73 -2.54
C ALA A 9 -11.70 -34.99 -1.91
N GLY A 10 -12.31 -35.42 -0.79
CA GLY A 10 -12.56 -36.83 -0.46
C GLY A 10 -11.39 -37.69 0.01
N GLY A 11 -11.27 -37.88 1.32
CA GLY A 11 -10.45 -38.95 1.89
C GLY A 11 -10.46 -38.95 3.42
N GLU A 12 -11.29 -39.80 4.01
CA GLU A 12 -11.40 -40.02 5.46
C GLU A 12 -10.05 -40.35 6.12
N ARG A 13 -9.66 -39.61 7.17
CA ARG A 13 -8.68 -40.08 8.17
C ARG A 13 -9.10 -39.69 9.58
N LYS A 14 -9.07 -40.71 10.44
CA LYS A 14 -9.48 -40.75 11.85
C LYS A 14 -8.60 -39.87 12.76
N SER A 15 -9.24 -39.16 13.69
CA SER A 15 -8.59 -38.31 14.70
C SER A 15 -7.94 -39.10 15.85
N PRO A 16 -6.78 -38.67 16.39
CA PRO A 16 -6.22 -39.21 17.64
C PRO A 16 -6.75 -38.45 18.89
N PRO A 17 -6.65 -39.03 20.10
CA PRO A 17 -7.41 -38.57 21.28
C PRO A 17 -6.76 -37.41 22.05
N ARG A 18 -7.61 -36.60 22.69
CA ARG A 18 -7.24 -35.49 23.61
C ARG A 18 -6.73 -36.01 24.96
N PRO A 19 -5.75 -35.35 25.60
CA PRO A 19 -5.40 -35.62 27.00
C PRO A 19 -6.34 -34.92 28.00
N ARG A 20 -6.53 -35.61 29.13
CA ARG A 20 -7.51 -35.36 30.22
C ARG A 20 -7.17 -34.14 31.09
N ARG A 21 -8.24 -33.45 31.53
CA ARG A 21 -8.26 -32.51 32.67
C ARG A 21 -7.94 -33.22 33.99
N LEU A 22 -7.09 -32.61 34.81
CA LEU A 22 -6.98 -32.90 36.24
C LEU A 22 -7.69 -31.78 37.03
N ALA A 23 -8.51 -32.19 38.00
CA ALA A 23 -9.21 -31.33 38.95
C ALA A 23 -8.72 -31.65 40.37
N ARG A 24 -8.53 -30.61 41.19
CA ARG A 24 -8.57 -30.56 42.68
C ARG A 24 -8.04 -29.18 43.09
N ARG A 25 -8.53 -28.47 44.11
CA ARG A 25 -9.66 -28.60 45.04
C ARG A 25 -9.79 -27.20 45.69
N ARG A 26 -11.01 -26.78 46.00
CA ARG A 26 -11.31 -25.58 46.81
C ARG A 26 -10.87 -25.77 48.25
N THR A 27 -10.41 -24.69 48.87
CA THR A 27 -10.58 -24.39 50.30
C THR A 27 -10.87 -22.90 50.44
N GLU A 28 -12.03 -22.60 51.01
CA GLU A 28 -12.51 -21.27 51.39
C GLU A 28 -11.84 -20.81 52.70
N ALA A 29 -11.60 -19.51 52.84
CA ALA A 29 -11.73 -18.74 54.08
C ALA A 29 -11.44 -17.25 53.82
N GLU A 30 -12.50 -16.44 53.78
CA GLU A 30 -12.51 -15.02 54.20
C GLU A 30 -12.64 -14.97 55.74
N PRO A 31 -12.24 -13.91 56.48
CA PRO A 31 -12.74 -12.54 56.26
C PRO A 31 -11.81 -11.37 56.62
N SER A 32 -12.26 -10.16 56.23
CA SER A 32 -12.43 -8.94 57.05
C SER A 32 -11.87 -7.65 56.44
N GLN A 33 -12.78 -6.68 56.33
CA GLN A 33 -12.59 -5.29 55.97
C GLN A 33 -11.88 -4.53 57.09
N GLN A 34 -11.00 -3.58 56.72
CA GLN A 34 -10.75 -2.39 57.51
C GLN A 34 -10.41 -1.22 56.57
N ASP A 35 -11.24 -0.19 56.66
CA ASP A 35 -11.07 1.14 56.09
C ASP A 35 -9.78 1.80 56.58
N THR A 36 -9.04 2.47 55.68
CA THR A 36 -8.34 3.70 56.03
C THR A 36 -8.32 4.68 54.86
N ASP A 37 -8.84 5.86 55.18
CA ASP A 37 -8.97 7.08 54.39
C ASP A 37 -7.60 7.77 54.31
N VAL A 38 -7.12 8.14 53.12
CA VAL A 38 -5.90 8.96 52.96
C VAL A 38 -6.09 10.00 51.87
N THR A 39 -6.26 11.24 52.33
CA THR A 39 -6.29 12.51 51.58
C THR A 39 -4.93 12.83 50.93
N PRO A 40 -4.88 13.37 49.70
CA PRO A 40 -3.61 13.80 49.08
C PRO A 40 -3.20 15.22 49.52
N PRO A 41 -1.90 15.51 49.70
CA PRO A 41 -1.42 16.83 50.12
C PRO A 41 -1.30 17.83 48.96
N GLN A 42 -1.62 19.09 49.25
CA GLN A 42 -1.47 20.26 48.39
C GLN A 42 -0.01 20.73 48.30
N ILE A 43 0.43 21.13 47.10
CA ILE A 43 1.74 21.75 46.84
C ILE A 43 1.59 23.28 46.80
N PRO A 44 2.41 24.08 47.52
CA PRO A 44 2.29 25.53 47.54
C PRO A 44 3.01 26.21 46.36
N GLN A 45 2.33 27.18 45.73
CA GLN A 45 2.91 28.10 44.76
C GLN A 45 3.82 29.12 45.46
N GLN A 46 5.07 29.27 44.98
CA GLN A 46 5.93 30.40 45.33
C GLN A 46 6.23 31.27 44.10
N ASN A 47 5.80 32.53 44.21
CA ASN A 47 6.13 33.65 43.34
C ASN A 47 7.63 34.02 43.44
N ARG A 48 8.32 34.15 42.30
CA ARG A 48 9.58 34.92 42.19
C ARG A 48 9.53 35.87 40.98
N LYS A 49 9.78 37.15 41.27
CA LYS A 49 9.94 38.26 40.31
C LYS A 49 11.24 38.09 39.49
N PRO A 50 11.31 38.57 38.23
CA PRO A 50 12.55 38.54 37.45
C PRO A 50 13.44 39.77 37.73
N SER A 51 14.75 39.54 37.84
CA SER A 51 15.80 40.56 37.87
C SER A 51 16.31 40.86 36.45
N HIS A 52 16.51 42.15 36.15
CA HIS A 52 17.05 42.61 34.88
C HIS A 52 18.58 42.43 34.82
N HIS A 53 19.08 41.69 33.83
CA HIS A 53 20.46 41.80 33.36
C HIS A 53 20.49 42.16 31.87
N ARG A 54 21.27 43.21 31.54
CA ARG A 54 21.54 43.70 30.18
C ARG A 54 22.38 42.66 29.42
N MET A 55 21.94 42.27 28.22
CA MET A 55 22.74 41.51 27.24
C MET A 55 23.38 42.45 26.21
N ALA A 56 24.64 42.18 25.86
CA ALA A 56 25.38 42.80 24.76
C ALA A 56 24.94 42.21 23.38
N PRO A 57 25.13 42.90 22.24
CA PRO A 57 24.60 42.45 20.95
C PRO A 57 25.47 41.36 20.30
N PRO A 58 24.90 40.46 19.48
CA PRO A 58 25.64 39.38 18.83
C PRO A 58 26.33 39.84 17.52
N PRO A 59 27.36 39.11 17.04
CA PRO A 59 28.15 39.47 15.87
C PRO A 59 27.42 39.22 14.53
N ARG A 60 27.82 39.99 13.51
CA ARG A 60 27.17 40.21 12.19
C ARG A 60 27.03 39.00 11.23
N HIS A 61 27.24 37.75 11.67
CA HIS A 61 27.11 36.57 10.80
C HIS A 61 25.73 35.88 10.84
N LEU A 62 24.82 36.33 11.71
CA LEU A 62 23.46 35.80 11.84
C LEU A 62 22.42 36.44 10.90
N LEU A 63 22.82 37.42 10.06
CA LEU A 63 21.91 38.12 9.14
C LEU A 63 21.83 37.53 7.72
N LEU A 64 22.66 36.53 7.39
CA LEU A 64 22.67 35.90 6.06
C LEU A 64 21.74 34.67 5.93
N LEU A 65 21.43 33.99 7.04
CA LEU A 65 20.52 32.84 7.04
C LEU A 65 19.04 33.19 6.76
N PRO A 66 18.46 34.29 7.28
CA PRO A 66 17.06 34.62 7.00
C PRO A 66 16.83 35.02 5.54
N VAL A 67 17.82 35.66 4.90
CA VAL A 67 17.73 36.13 3.51
C VAL A 67 17.80 34.96 2.52
N LEU A 68 18.67 33.96 2.79
CA LEU A 68 18.73 32.73 1.99
C LEU A 68 17.48 31.86 2.15
N LEU A 69 16.87 31.82 3.34
CA LEU A 69 15.57 31.15 3.53
C LEU A 69 14.45 31.87 2.79
N LEU A 70 14.41 33.21 2.81
CA LEU A 70 13.36 33.99 2.14
C LEU A 70 13.44 33.85 0.61
N VAL A 71 14.64 33.86 0.03
CA VAL A 71 14.84 33.67 -1.42
C VAL A 71 14.51 32.23 -1.85
N SER A 72 14.74 31.24 -0.98
CA SER A 72 14.36 29.84 -1.23
C SER A 72 12.85 29.61 -1.13
N LEU A 73 12.18 30.27 -0.17
CA LEU A 73 10.72 30.25 -0.02
C LEU A 73 10.00 30.99 -1.15
N LEU A 74 10.57 32.11 -1.64
CA LEU A 74 10.05 32.83 -2.81
C LEU A 74 10.23 32.04 -4.11
N ARG A 75 11.33 31.27 -4.25
CA ARG A 75 11.51 30.33 -5.38
C ARG A 75 10.59 29.11 -5.29
N ALA A 76 10.33 28.58 -4.09
CA ALA A 76 9.38 27.50 -3.88
C ALA A 76 7.93 27.95 -4.20
N ALA A 77 7.53 29.14 -3.75
CA ALA A 77 6.21 29.72 -4.04
C ALA A 77 6.02 30.12 -5.52
N GLN A 78 7.11 30.46 -6.23
CA GLN A 78 7.07 30.70 -7.68
C GLN A 78 7.11 29.41 -8.51
N MET A 79 7.64 28.30 -7.99
CA MET A 79 7.54 26.98 -8.63
C MET A 79 6.18 26.32 -8.44
N GLU A 80 5.42 26.69 -7.41
CA GLU A 80 4.04 26.20 -7.17
C GLU A 80 2.97 26.80 -8.10
N THR A 81 3.30 27.74 -8.99
CA THR A 81 2.28 28.46 -9.77
C THR A 81 2.42 28.40 -11.30
N VAL A 82 3.30 27.56 -11.88
CA VAL A 82 3.48 27.51 -13.35
C VAL A 82 3.44 26.10 -13.97
N HIS A 83 2.89 25.08 -13.29
CA HIS A 83 2.56 23.81 -13.94
C HIS A 83 1.06 23.47 -13.84
N ALA A 84 0.40 23.58 -15.00
CA ALA A 84 -0.73 22.77 -15.46
C ALA A 84 -2.11 22.82 -14.77
N ALA A 85 -2.57 23.99 -14.29
CA ALA A 85 -3.90 24.10 -13.66
C ALA A 85 -5.12 23.80 -14.58
N ALA A 86 -5.00 23.89 -15.92
CA ALA A 86 -6.13 23.66 -16.83
C ALA A 86 -6.22 22.24 -17.42
N GLY A 87 -5.12 21.47 -17.39
CA GLY A 87 -5.03 20.13 -17.98
C GLY A 87 -4.94 18.99 -16.97
N GLU A 88 -4.52 19.25 -15.73
CA GLU A 88 -4.54 18.24 -14.66
C GLU A 88 -5.93 18.05 -14.07
N GLY A 89 -6.70 19.13 -13.91
CA GLY A 89 -8.07 19.08 -13.38
C GLY A 89 -9.03 18.22 -14.23
N ASP A 90 -9.00 18.39 -15.55
CA ASP A 90 -9.84 17.64 -16.49
C ASP A 90 -9.41 16.16 -16.61
N ARG A 91 -8.08 15.89 -16.56
CA ARG A 91 -7.55 14.52 -16.54
C ARG A 91 -7.95 13.77 -15.27
N ASP A 92 -7.87 14.42 -14.12
CA ASP A 92 -8.27 13.85 -12.84
C ASP A 92 -9.79 13.64 -12.75
N GLU A 93 -10.59 14.55 -13.30
CA GLU A 93 -12.04 14.38 -13.39
C GLU A 93 -12.42 13.19 -14.27
N GLY A 94 -11.80 13.04 -15.44
CA GLY A 94 -12.01 11.90 -16.33
C GLY A 94 -11.70 10.56 -15.66
N ALA A 95 -10.56 10.46 -14.97
CA ALA A 95 -10.16 9.25 -14.26
C ALA A 95 -11.11 8.91 -13.09
N ARG A 96 -11.54 9.92 -12.31
CA ARG A 96 -12.54 9.75 -11.24
C ARG A 96 -13.89 9.29 -11.79
N ALA A 97 -14.33 9.86 -12.91
CA ALA A 97 -15.59 9.50 -13.54
C ALA A 97 -15.56 8.07 -14.10
N LEU A 98 -14.44 7.65 -14.70
CA LEU A 98 -14.26 6.25 -15.11
C LEU A 98 -14.35 5.31 -13.90
N LEU A 99 -13.63 5.60 -12.82
CA LEU A 99 -13.65 4.74 -11.63
C LEU A 99 -15.07 4.60 -11.07
N ALA A 100 -15.84 5.69 -11.03
CA ALA A 100 -17.24 5.66 -10.61
C ALA A 100 -18.12 4.79 -11.53
N LEU A 101 -17.94 4.88 -12.86
CA LEU A 101 -18.60 3.97 -13.81
C LEU A 101 -18.22 2.52 -13.52
N LEU A 102 -16.94 2.21 -13.36
CA LEU A 102 -16.47 0.84 -13.16
C LEU A 102 -16.99 0.21 -11.85
N GLN A 103 -17.14 1.00 -10.79
CA GLN A 103 -17.78 0.54 -9.55
C GLN A 103 -19.26 0.20 -9.77
N ARG A 104 -19.98 0.98 -10.58
CA ARG A 104 -21.36 0.64 -10.97
C ARG A 104 -21.39 -0.62 -11.83
N VAL A 105 -20.47 -0.77 -12.79
CA VAL A 105 -20.33 -1.99 -13.61
C VAL A 105 -20.09 -3.21 -12.71
N GLN A 106 -19.25 -3.09 -11.69
CA GLN A 106 -18.99 -4.15 -10.71
C GLN A 106 -20.28 -4.58 -9.99
N SER A 107 -21.07 -3.64 -9.46
CA SER A 107 -22.32 -3.94 -8.75
C SER A 107 -23.37 -4.57 -9.67
N GLU A 108 -23.54 -4.04 -10.89
CA GLU A 108 -24.49 -4.59 -11.87
C GLU A 108 -24.05 -5.96 -12.39
N ALA A 109 -22.75 -6.20 -12.54
CA ALA A 109 -22.21 -7.50 -12.88
C ALA A 109 -22.53 -8.54 -11.79
N LEU A 110 -22.37 -8.18 -10.51
CA LEU A 110 -22.73 -9.09 -9.40
C LEU A 110 -24.22 -9.44 -9.45
N ARG A 111 -25.09 -8.46 -9.72
CA ARG A 111 -26.55 -8.66 -9.83
C ARG A 111 -26.93 -9.56 -11.01
N ALA A 112 -26.34 -9.32 -12.19
CA ALA A 112 -26.73 -10.01 -13.44
C ALA A 112 -26.04 -11.37 -13.63
N LEU A 113 -24.77 -11.50 -13.22
CA LEU A 113 -23.94 -12.69 -13.42
C LEU A 113 -23.93 -13.61 -12.19
N GLY A 114 -24.30 -13.08 -11.02
CA GLY A 114 -24.31 -13.80 -9.75
C GLY A 114 -22.92 -13.87 -9.08
N PRO A 115 -22.85 -14.41 -7.86
CA PRO A 115 -21.64 -14.41 -7.04
C PRO A 115 -20.62 -15.50 -7.39
N ARG A 116 -21.02 -16.48 -8.21
CA ARG A 116 -20.15 -17.59 -8.58
C ARG A 116 -19.03 -17.08 -9.49
N ASP A 117 -17.78 -17.35 -9.12
CA ASP A 117 -16.58 -16.90 -9.82
C ASP A 117 -16.48 -15.36 -9.98
N PHE A 118 -17.20 -14.62 -9.13
CA PHE A 118 -17.21 -13.17 -9.14
C PHE A 118 -15.95 -12.61 -8.48
N ASP A 119 -15.23 -11.78 -9.23
CA ASP A 119 -14.10 -11.01 -8.72
C ASP A 119 -14.39 -9.50 -8.87
N PRO A 120 -14.60 -8.74 -7.78
CA PRO A 120 -14.86 -7.31 -7.89
C PRO A 120 -13.72 -6.55 -8.59
N LYS A 121 -12.46 -6.97 -8.38
CA LYS A 121 -11.29 -6.29 -8.97
C LYS A 121 -11.30 -6.37 -10.50
N LEU A 122 -11.76 -7.49 -11.07
CA LEU A 122 -11.83 -7.68 -12.51
C LEU A 122 -12.54 -6.51 -13.20
N TYR A 123 -13.65 -6.05 -12.63
CA TYR A 123 -14.49 -5.02 -13.23
C TYR A 123 -13.91 -3.62 -13.08
N VAL A 124 -13.15 -3.33 -12.02
CA VAL A 124 -12.47 -2.03 -11.85
C VAL A 124 -11.11 -1.95 -12.54
N ASP A 125 -10.65 -3.08 -13.10
CA ASP A 125 -9.44 -3.14 -13.93
C ASP A 125 -9.75 -3.01 -15.43
N LEU A 126 -11.02 -2.91 -15.83
CA LEU A 126 -11.42 -2.85 -17.25
C LEU A 126 -11.05 -1.49 -17.86
N PRO A 127 -10.19 -1.45 -18.89
CA PRO A 127 -10.00 -0.25 -19.69
C PRO A 127 -11.22 -0.02 -20.58
N LEU A 128 -11.54 1.24 -20.91
CA LEU A 128 -12.54 1.51 -21.95
C LEU A 128 -12.02 0.99 -23.31
N ALA A 129 -12.86 0.27 -24.05
CA ALA A 129 -12.52 -0.24 -25.39
C ALA A 129 -12.13 0.91 -26.33
N PRO A 130 -11.19 0.74 -27.27
CA PRO A 130 -10.83 1.81 -28.21
C PRO A 130 -12.06 2.43 -28.91
N GLY A 131 -12.20 3.75 -28.86
CA GLY A 131 -13.34 4.47 -29.44
C GLY A 131 -14.64 4.44 -28.62
N ALA A 132 -14.71 3.70 -27.51
CA ALA A 132 -15.88 3.72 -26.64
C ALA A 132 -16.05 5.07 -25.94
N ASP A 133 -17.28 5.56 -25.88
CA ASP A 133 -17.68 6.76 -25.14
C ASP A 133 -18.14 6.37 -23.72
N ARG A 134 -17.55 7.01 -22.70
CA ARG A 134 -17.85 6.74 -21.27
C ARG A 134 -19.29 7.10 -20.91
N ALA A 135 -19.79 8.24 -21.37
CA ALA A 135 -21.16 8.67 -21.08
C ALA A 135 -22.19 7.76 -21.75
N ALA A 136 -21.89 7.29 -22.97
CA ALA A 136 -22.72 6.28 -23.64
C ALA A 136 -22.71 4.94 -22.89
N ALA A 137 -21.56 4.54 -22.32
CA ALA A 137 -21.48 3.35 -21.48
C ALA A 137 -22.31 3.51 -20.18
N GLU A 138 -22.24 4.68 -19.53
CA GLU A 138 -23.04 4.98 -18.33
C GLU A 138 -24.54 4.90 -18.58
N ALA A 139 -25.00 5.43 -19.73
CA ALA A 139 -26.40 5.36 -20.13
C ALA A 139 -26.84 3.92 -20.45
N ALA A 140 -26.01 3.16 -21.18
CA ALA A 140 -26.30 1.77 -21.55
C ALA A 140 -26.33 0.83 -20.34
N LEU A 141 -25.47 1.06 -19.34
CA LEU A 141 -25.45 0.24 -18.12
C LEU A 141 -26.79 0.27 -17.38
N ALA A 142 -27.50 1.41 -17.41
CA ALA A 142 -28.79 1.58 -16.74
C ALA A 142 -29.90 0.68 -17.28
N THR A 143 -29.75 0.12 -18.49
CA THR A 143 -30.75 -0.78 -19.09
C THR A 143 -30.37 -2.25 -18.96
N VAL A 144 -29.21 -2.58 -18.41
CA VAL A 144 -28.75 -3.97 -18.25
C VAL A 144 -29.49 -4.64 -17.09
N THR A 145 -30.16 -5.76 -17.35
CA THR A 145 -30.89 -6.52 -16.33
C THR A 145 -30.58 -8.01 -16.32
N THR A 146 -30.15 -8.57 -17.46
CA THR A 146 -29.90 -9.99 -17.63
C THR A 146 -28.42 -10.31 -17.84
N ARG A 147 -28.04 -11.57 -17.65
CA ARG A 147 -26.69 -12.08 -17.93
C ARG A 147 -26.22 -11.75 -19.35
N GLY A 148 -27.06 -12.03 -20.36
CA GLY A 148 -26.71 -11.81 -21.77
C GLY A 148 -26.53 -10.33 -22.11
N GLU A 149 -27.35 -9.45 -21.53
CA GLU A 149 -27.19 -7.99 -21.67
C GLU A 149 -25.89 -7.51 -21.03
N MET A 150 -25.52 -8.05 -19.86
CA MET A 150 -24.29 -7.68 -19.17
C MET A 150 -23.05 -8.12 -19.98
N GLU A 151 -23.05 -9.34 -20.51
CA GLU A 151 -21.97 -9.86 -21.35
C GLU A 151 -21.82 -9.02 -22.64
N ALA A 152 -22.93 -8.67 -23.29
CA ALA A 152 -22.93 -7.80 -24.47
C ALA A 152 -22.46 -6.37 -24.15
N PHE A 153 -22.87 -5.82 -23.01
CA PHE A 153 -22.43 -4.52 -22.52
C PHE A 153 -20.92 -4.49 -22.30
N LEU A 154 -20.37 -5.47 -21.58
CA LEU A 154 -18.94 -5.57 -21.32
C LEU A 154 -18.15 -5.68 -22.62
N ALA A 155 -18.59 -6.56 -23.54
CA ALA A 155 -17.93 -6.76 -24.83
C ALA A 155 -17.95 -5.50 -25.72
N ARG A 156 -18.96 -4.64 -25.57
CA ARG A 156 -19.11 -3.41 -26.37
C ARG A 156 -18.27 -2.25 -25.86
N TYR A 157 -18.22 -2.05 -24.55
CA TYR A 157 -17.67 -0.80 -23.97
C TYR A 157 -16.29 -0.95 -23.34
N PHE A 158 -15.85 -2.17 -23.03
CA PHE A 158 -14.60 -2.41 -22.30
C PHE A 158 -13.65 -3.34 -23.05
N ALA A 159 -12.36 -3.03 -22.93
CA ALA A 159 -11.30 -3.95 -23.31
C ALA A 159 -11.09 -4.99 -22.20
N ARG A 160 -10.42 -6.10 -22.55
CA ARG A 160 -10.06 -7.13 -21.57
C ARG A 160 -9.16 -6.54 -20.49
N ALA A 161 -9.48 -6.76 -19.21
CA ALA A 161 -8.60 -6.35 -18.13
C ALA A 161 -7.17 -6.90 -18.36
N GLY A 162 -6.16 -6.05 -18.15
CA GLY A 162 -4.76 -6.34 -18.47
C GLY A 162 -4.35 -6.09 -19.92
N SER A 163 -5.25 -5.67 -20.82
CA SER A 163 -4.88 -5.21 -22.17
C SER A 163 -4.14 -3.86 -22.17
N ASP A 164 -4.10 -3.20 -21.01
CA ASP A 164 -3.33 -1.99 -20.72
C ASP A 164 -1.87 -2.29 -20.31
N LEU A 165 -1.48 -3.58 -20.33
CA LEU A 165 -0.10 -4.05 -20.22
C LEU A 165 0.35 -4.70 -21.53
N VAL A 166 1.61 -4.48 -21.89
CA VAL A 166 2.30 -5.16 -23.00
C VAL A 166 3.40 -6.06 -22.47
N GLU A 167 3.69 -7.15 -23.17
CA GLU A 167 4.86 -7.99 -22.89
C GLU A 167 6.14 -7.17 -23.03
N ALA A 168 7.10 -7.42 -22.14
CA ALA A 168 8.38 -6.73 -22.16
C ALA A 168 9.49 -7.72 -21.82
N ASP A 169 10.24 -8.14 -22.84
CA ASP A 169 11.39 -8.99 -22.62
C ASP A 169 12.43 -8.27 -21.73
N PRO A 170 12.85 -8.90 -20.61
CA PRO A 170 13.92 -8.38 -19.79
C PRO A 170 15.26 -8.44 -20.55
N PRO A 171 16.01 -7.33 -20.66
CA PRO A 171 17.23 -7.28 -21.47
C PRO A 171 18.38 -8.11 -20.90
N ASP A 172 18.32 -8.42 -19.61
CA ASP A 172 19.35 -9.08 -18.81
C ASP A 172 18.93 -10.51 -18.39
N PHE A 173 17.89 -11.07 -19.01
CA PHE A 173 17.48 -12.46 -18.78
C PHE A 173 18.42 -13.45 -19.47
N GLU A 174 19.02 -14.35 -18.69
CA GLU A 174 19.78 -15.50 -19.18
C GLU A 174 19.07 -16.79 -18.74
N ALA A 175 18.70 -17.69 -19.66
CA ALA A 175 17.95 -18.91 -19.32
C ALA A 175 18.61 -19.78 -18.23
N GLU A 176 19.95 -19.76 -18.15
CA GLU A 176 20.72 -20.35 -17.07
C GLU A 176 21.54 -19.25 -16.36
N PRO A 177 20.97 -18.57 -15.35
CA PRO A 177 21.63 -17.44 -14.72
C PRO A 177 22.90 -17.87 -13.98
N ARG A 178 23.97 -17.11 -14.21
CA ARG A 178 25.27 -17.35 -13.56
C ARG A 178 25.19 -17.10 -12.06
N GLY A 179 26.03 -17.81 -11.30
CA GLY A 179 26.23 -17.56 -9.88
C GLY A 179 25.61 -18.62 -8.99
N PHE A 180 24.33 -18.50 -8.62
CA PHE A 180 23.77 -19.38 -7.58
C PHE A 180 23.51 -20.81 -8.06
N LEU A 181 23.12 -21.00 -9.33
CA LEU A 181 22.72 -22.31 -9.85
C LEU A 181 23.82 -23.39 -9.80
N PRO A 182 25.09 -23.11 -10.18
CA PRO A 182 26.16 -24.10 -10.06
C PRO A 182 26.39 -24.60 -8.63
N ARG A 183 26.02 -23.82 -7.61
CA ARG A 183 26.16 -24.17 -6.19
C ARG A 183 25.01 -25.04 -5.65
N VAL A 184 23.93 -25.21 -6.40
CA VAL A 184 22.80 -26.05 -6.02
C VAL A 184 23.14 -27.51 -6.34
N ALA A 185 23.49 -28.30 -5.32
CA ALA A 185 23.92 -29.69 -5.49
C ALA A 185 22.78 -30.63 -5.90
N SER A 186 21.55 -30.40 -5.40
CA SER A 186 20.38 -31.20 -5.78
C SER A 186 19.93 -30.86 -7.20
N GLY A 187 19.88 -31.87 -8.07
CA GLY A 187 19.37 -31.73 -9.44
C GLY A 187 17.90 -31.30 -9.48
N GLU A 188 17.08 -31.81 -8.57
CA GLU A 188 15.66 -31.44 -8.46
C GLU A 188 15.49 -29.97 -8.05
N ALA A 189 16.22 -29.53 -7.02
CA ALA A 189 16.17 -28.14 -6.57
C ALA A 189 16.69 -27.18 -7.66
N ARG A 190 17.70 -27.62 -8.44
CA ARG A 190 18.21 -26.85 -9.58
C ARG A 190 17.17 -26.72 -10.69
N ALA A 191 16.50 -27.81 -11.05
CA ALA A 191 15.44 -27.80 -12.06
C ALA A 191 14.26 -26.91 -11.63
N TRP A 192 13.84 -27.00 -10.36
CA TRP A 192 12.81 -26.13 -9.81
C TRP A 192 13.24 -24.65 -9.80
N ALA A 193 14.49 -24.34 -9.42
CA ALA A 193 15.00 -22.98 -9.44
C ALA A 193 15.01 -22.37 -10.85
N LEU A 194 15.32 -23.17 -11.88
CA LEU A 194 15.23 -22.75 -13.28
C LEU A 194 13.79 -22.46 -13.71
N GLN A 195 12.82 -23.26 -13.25
CA GLN A 195 11.39 -22.98 -13.50
C GLN A 195 10.96 -21.66 -12.85
N VAL A 196 11.36 -21.41 -11.60
CA VAL A 196 11.07 -20.13 -10.92
C VAL A 196 11.76 -18.96 -11.63
N HIS A 197 13.01 -19.13 -12.07
CA HIS A 197 13.74 -18.10 -12.80
C HIS A 197 13.07 -17.75 -14.14
N ALA A 198 12.60 -18.76 -14.88
CA ALA A 198 11.91 -18.55 -16.16
C ALA A 198 10.65 -17.66 -16.03
N LEU A 199 9.98 -17.69 -14.87
CA LEU A 199 8.82 -16.84 -14.61
C LEU A 199 9.14 -15.34 -14.67
N TRP A 200 10.40 -14.91 -14.48
CA TRP A 200 10.73 -13.49 -14.63
C TRP A 200 10.45 -12.97 -16.03
N LYS A 201 10.72 -13.78 -17.05
CA LYS A 201 10.39 -13.46 -18.43
C LYS A 201 8.87 -13.41 -18.62
N ASP A 202 8.18 -14.43 -18.11
CA ASP A 202 6.72 -14.56 -18.26
C ASP A 202 5.91 -13.49 -17.52
N LEU A 203 6.47 -12.90 -16.46
CA LEU A 203 5.82 -11.89 -15.63
C LEU A 203 6.28 -10.46 -15.94
N ALA A 204 7.31 -10.28 -16.78
CA ALA A 204 7.80 -8.97 -17.17
C ALA A 204 6.85 -8.29 -18.16
N ARG A 205 6.45 -7.06 -17.83
CA ARG A 205 5.50 -6.24 -18.59
C ARG A 205 5.98 -4.81 -18.70
N ARG A 206 5.38 -4.06 -19.61
CA ARG A 206 5.39 -2.60 -19.65
C ARG A 206 3.96 -2.09 -19.63
N VAL A 207 3.75 -0.91 -19.04
CA VAL A 207 2.47 -0.22 -19.18
C VAL A 207 2.34 0.24 -20.64
N ALA A 208 1.17 -0.01 -21.25
CA ALA A 208 0.94 0.34 -22.65
C ALA A 208 1.01 1.87 -22.85
N PRO A 209 1.58 2.38 -23.96
CA PRO A 209 1.66 3.82 -24.22
C PRO A 209 0.29 4.54 -24.22
N SER A 210 -0.79 3.82 -24.55
CA SER A 210 -2.16 4.35 -24.51
C SER A 210 -2.57 4.81 -23.11
N VAL A 211 -2.03 4.22 -22.05
CA VAL A 211 -2.32 4.59 -20.65
C VAL A 211 -1.86 6.01 -20.36
N ALA A 212 -0.64 6.36 -20.78
CA ALA A 212 -0.12 7.71 -20.64
C ALA A 212 -0.83 8.71 -21.58
N ALA A 213 -1.20 8.26 -22.79
CA ALA A 213 -1.86 9.12 -23.78
C ALA A 213 -3.32 9.45 -23.41
N ARG A 214 -4.03 8.53 -22.73
CA ARG A 214 -5.45 8.61 -22.41
C ARG A 214 -5.76 8.10 -20.99
N PRO A 215 -5.22 8.74 -19.94
CA PRO A 215 -5.41 8.29 -18.56
C PRO A 215 -6.89 8.24 -18.12
N ASP A 216 -7.77 9.02 -18.77
CA ASP A 216 -9.22 9.01 -18.61
C ASP A 216 -9.90 7.67 -18.97
N ARG A 217 -9.16 6.74 -19.59
CA ARG A 217 -9.67 5.45 -20.08
C ARG A 217 -9.14 4.24 -19.31
N HIS A 218 -8.26 4.48 -18.33
CA HIS A 218 -7.55 3.43 -17.60
C HIS A 218 -7.58 3.69 -16.11
N THR A 219 -7.70 2.63 -15.31
CA THR A 219 -7.36 2.72 -13.89
C THR A 219 -5.86 2.46 -13.65
N LEU A 220 -5.17 1.78 -14.58
CA LEU A 220 -3.72 1.58 -14.50
C LEU A 220 -3.01 2.93 -14.66
N LEU A 221 -1.99 3.17 -13.85
CA LEU A 221 -1.18 4.38 -13.91
C LEU A 221 0.02 4.17 -14.84
N PRO A 222 0.44 5.20 -15.59
CA PRO A 222 1.63 5.12 -16.43
C PRO A 222 2.87 4.90 -15.57
N LEU A 223 3.79 4.07 -16.06
CA LEU A 223 5.11 3.84 -15.45
C LEU A 223 6.20 3.93 -16.53
N PRO A 224 7.34 4.60 -16.27
CA PRO A 224 8.36 4.85 -17.28
C PRO A 224 9.15 3.59 -17.71
N GLY A 225 9.35 2.63 -16.80
CA GLY A 225 10.17 1.43 -16.99
C GLY A 225 9.36 0.13 -17.06
N ARG A 226 10.06 -1.00 -17.16
CA ARG A 226 9.45 -2.34 -17.04
C ARG A 226 8.98 -2.62 -15.62
N VAL A 227 7.98 -3.49 -15.51
CA VAL A 227 7.50 -4.03 -14.24
C VAL A 227 7.55 -5.54 -14.28
N VAL A 228 7.59 -6.17 -13.11
CA VAL A 228 7.28 -7.58 -12.94
C VAL A 228 6.04 -7.64 -12.08
N VAL A 229 4.95 -8.19 -12.64
CA VAL A 229 3.67 -8.29 -11.92
C VAL A 229 3.65 -9.57 -11.07
N PRO A 230 2.92 -9.60 -9.94
CA PRO A 230 2.78 -10.84 -9.15
C PRO A 230 2.10 -11.98 -9.91
N GLY A 231 1.23 -11.64 -10.87
CA GLY A 231 0.57 -12.59 -11.77
C GLY A 231 -0.94 -12.73 -11.55
N SER A 232 -1.61 -13.41 -12.50
CA SER A 232 -3.05 -13.69 -12.47
C SER A 232 -3.92 -12.41 -12.41
N ARG A 233 -4.64 -12.18 -11.30
CA ARG A 233 -5.47 -10.99 -11.06
C ARG A 233 -4.67 -9.73 -10.69
N PHE A 234 -3.42 -9.88 -10.27
CA PHE A 234 -2.55 -8.77 -9.88
C PHE A 234 -1.75 -8.32 -11.10
N ARG A 235 -2.23 -7.26 -11.74
CA ARG A 235 -1.79 -6.77 -13.06
C ARG A 235 -1.24 -5.36 -12.97
N GLU A 236 -0.66 -5.04 -11.84
CA GLU A 236 0.05 -3.80 -11.56
C GLU A 236 1.23 -4.12 -10.65
N VAL A 237 2.19 -3.20 -10.57
CA VAL A 237 3.23 -3.26 -9.55
C VAL A 237 2.57 -3.09 -8.18
N TYR A 238 3.00 -3.89 -7.20
CA TYR A 238 2.66 -3.77 -5.79
C TYR A 238 3.92 -3.42 -5.00
N TYR A 239 3.82 -2.47 -4.08
CA TYR A 239 5.01 -1.87 -3.48
C TYR A 239 5.86 -2.88 -2.70
N TRP A 240 5.34 -3.48 -1.63
CA TRP A 240 6.18 -4.33 -0.79
C TRP A 240 6.54 -5.67 -1.46
N ASP A 241 5.69 -6.18 -2.36
CA ASP A 241 5.98 -7.37 -3.18
C ASP A 241 7.19 -7.12 -4.08
N SER A 242 7.34 -5.90 -4.59
CA SER A 242 8.47 -5.50 -5.43
C SER A 242 9.82 -5.67 -4.73
N TYR A 243 9.88 -5.59 -3.39
CA TYR A 243 11.12 -5.85 -2.65
C TYR A 243 11.58 -7.29 -2.86
N TRP A 244 10.68 -8.25 -2.71
CA TRP A 244 10.99 -9.67 -2.87
C TRP A 244 11.29 -10.03 -4.32
N VAL A 245 10.60 -9.40 -5.27
CA VAL A 245 10.91 -9.50 -6.69
C VAL A 245 12.31 -8.98 -6.98
N VAL A 246 12.66 -7.77 -6.53
CA VAL A 246 14.00 -7.19 -6.69
C VAL A 246 15.05 -8.13 -6.10
N ARG A 247 14.85 -8.66 -4.89
CA ARG A 247 15.77 -9.64 -4.28
C ARG A 247 15.96 -10.89 -5.16
N GLY A 248 14.89 -11.42 -5.75
CA GLY A 248 14.96 -12.55 -6.68
C GLY A 248 15.68 -12.24 -8.00
N LEU A 249 15.45 -11.04 -8.55
CA LEU A 249 16.13 -10.54 -9.75
C LEU A 249 17.63 -10.36 -9.51
N LEU A 250 18.04 -9.83 -8.36
CA LEU A 250 19.46 -9.69 -8.00
C LEU A 250 20.17 -11.05 -7.89
N VAL A 251 19.49 -12.08 -7.35
CA VAL A 251 20.01 -13.45 -7.33
C VAL A 251 20.15 -14.00 -8.76
N SER A 252 19.20 -13.64 -9.63
CA SER A 252 19.17 -14.01 -11.06
C SER A 252 20.10 -13.15 -11.94
N LYS A 253 20.86 -12.21 -11.36
CA LYS A 253 21.74 -11.26 -12.08
C LYS A 253 21.03 -10.31 -13.04
N MET A 254 19.72 -10.11 -12.83
CA MET A 254 18.87 -9.22 -13.63
C MET A 254 18.83 -7.80 -13.03
N TYR A 255 19.98 -7.11 -13.09
CA TYR A 255 20.18 -5.80 -12.45
C TYR A 255 19.42 -4.65 -13.12
N ASP A 256 19.35 -4.64 -14.46
CA ASP A 256 18.67 -3.59 -15.21
C ASP A 256 17.15 -3.70 -15.03
N THR A 257 16.63 -4.93 -15.02
CA THR A 257 15.21 -5.18 -14.75
C THR A 257 14.84 -4.78 -13.32
N ALA A 258 15.68 -5.09 -12.33
CA ALA A 258 15.47 -4.65 -10.95
C ALA A 258 15.53 -3.12 -10.82
N LYS A 259 16.44 -2.46 -11.55
CA LYS A 259 16.55 -1.00 -11.58
C LYS A 259 15.32 -0.33 -12.20
N ASP A 260 14.75 -0.87 -13.27
CA ASP A 260 13.50 -0.40 -13.87
C ASP A 260 12.35 -0.39 -12.83
N ILE A 261 12.21 -1.46 -12.05
CA ILE A 261 11.19 -1.57 -10.99
C ILE A 261 11.41 -0.49 -9.92
N VAL A 262 12.64 -0.32 -9.43
CA VAL A 262 12.94 0.69 -8.41
C VAL A 262 12.69 2.10 -8.91
N LEU A 263 13.08 2.41 -10.15
CA LEU A 263 12.82 3.72 -10.76
C LEU A 263 11.34 3.99 -10.99
N ASN A 264 10.53 2.95 -11.26
CA ASN A 264 9.08 3.08 -11.29
C ASN A 264 8.50 3.45 -9.91
N LEU A 265 9.02 2.89 -8.82
CA LEU A 265 8.58 3.27 -7.47
C LEU A 265 9.04 4.68 -7.09
N VAL A 266 10.26 5.07 -7.48
CA VAL A 266 10.77 6.45 -7.34
C VAL A 266 9.84 7.43 -8.07
N TYR A 267 9.43 7.09 -9.30
CA TYR A 267 8.47 7.88 -10.06
C TYR A 267 7.14 8.05 -9.32
N LEU A 268 6.60 6.99 -8.71
CA LEU A 268 5.36 7.10 -7.91
C LEU A 268 5.52 8.07 -6.73
N VAL A 269 6.68 8.11 -6.08
CA VAL A 269 6.95 9.10 -5.02
C VAL A 269 7.06 10.53 -5.59
N GLU A 270 7.69 10.69 -6.74
CA GLU A 270 7.79 11.99 -7.43
C GLU A 270 6.39 12.54 -7.73
N GLU A 271 5.50 11.73 -8.29
CA GLU A 271 4.14 12.12 -8.69
C GLU A 271 3.15 12.21 -7.52
N TYR A 272 3.11 11.23 -6.62
CA TYR A 272 2.06 11.09 -5.59
C TYR A 272 2.54 11.40 -4.17
N GLY A 273 3.84 11.58 -3.97
CA GLY A 273 4.44 11.91 -2.66
C GLY A 273 4.84 10.71 -1.80
N PHE A 274 4.38 9.51 -2.16
CA PHE A 274 4.74 8.24 -1.52
C PHE A 274 4.55 7.12 -2.54
N VAL A 275 5.11 5.94 -2.26
CA VAL A 275 4.86 4.78 -3.12
C VAL A 275 3.45 4.25 -2.85
N LEU A 276 2.63 4.15 -3.90
CA LEU A 276 1.26 3.65 -3.80
C LEU A 276 1.22 2.14 -3.49
N ASN A 277 0.15 1.67 -2.87
CA ASN A 277 -0.09 0.22 -2.67
C ASN A 277 0.14 -0.58 -3.96
N GLY A 278 -0.46 -0.10 -5.05
CA GLY A 278 -0.11 -0.51 -6.40
C GLY A 278 -0.37 0.60 -7.42
N ALA A 279 0.08 0.42 -8.65
CA ALA A 279 0.01 1.44 -9.71
C ALA A 279 -1.38 1.57 -10.36
N ARG A 280 -2.44 1.74 -9.56
CA ARG A 280 -3.81 1.98 -10.02
C ARG A 280 -4.39 3.23 -9.36
N SER A 281 -5.28 3.95 -10.06
CA SER A 281 -5.88 5.20 -9.58
C SER A 281 -6.64 5.04 -8.26
N TYR A 282 -7.26 3.89 -8.00
CA TYR A 282 -7.95 3.60 -6.74
C TYR A 282 -7.02 3.26 -5.57
N TYR A 283 -5.69 3.22 -5.79
CA TYR A 283 -4.66 3.06 -4.76
C TYR A 283 -3.97 4.37 -4.38
N THR A 284 -4.31 5.51 -4.99
CA THR A 284 -3.70 6.83 -4.69
C THR A 284 -4.00 7.35 -3.27
N ASN A 285 -4.89 6.68 -2.54
CA ASN A 285 -5.24 7.00 -1.16
C ASN A 285 -4.43 6.26 -0.08
N ARG A 286 -3.55 5.31 -0.46
CA ARG A 286 -2.82 4.49 0.52
C ARG A 286 -1.50 3.94 -0.01
N SER A 287 -0.58 3.70 0.90
CA SER A 287 0.73 3.11 0.60
C SER A 287 0.76 1.59 0.85
N GLN A 288 1.95 1.06 1.09
CA GLN A 288 2.27 -0.30 1.55
C GLN A 288 3.59 -0.26 2.34
N PRO A 289 4.01 -1.34 3.04
CA PRO A 289 5.21 -1.33 3.88
C PRO A 289 6.46 -0.73 3.20
N PRO A 290 7.12 0.30 3.79
CA PRO A 290 8.13 1.10 3.10
C PRO A 290 9.48 0.41 2.95
N LEU A 291 9.71 -0.18 1.77
CA LEU A 291 10.92 -0.95 1.46
C LEU A 291 11.78 -0.33 0.35
N LEU A 292 11.40 0.84 -0.22
CA LEU A 292 12.11 1.46 -1.35
C LEU A 292 13.59 1.75 -1.03
N SER A 293 13.90 2.30 0.14
CA SER A 293 15.29 2.57 0.55
C SER A 293 16.13 1.30 0.60
N SER A 294 15.54 0.17 1.00
CA SER A 294 16.21 -1.13 1.04
C SER A 294 16.44 -1.67 -0.36
N MET A 295 15.47 -1.52 -1.28
CA MET A 295 15.67 -1.89 -2.69
C MET A 295 16.82 -1.12 -3.34
N VAL A 296 16.89 0.20 -3.11
CA VAL A 296 17.97 1.06 -3.61
C VAL A 296 19.32 0.61 -3.05
N LEU A 297 19.41 0.34 -1.74
CA LEU A 297 20.64 -0.11 -1.10
C LEU A 297 21.12 -1.48 -1.61
N GLU A 298 20.20 -2.44 -1.80
CA GLU A 298 20.51 -3.78 -2.32
C GLU A 298 21.04 -3.70 -3.75
N LEU A 299 20.41 -2.88 -4.61
CA LEU A 299 20.90 -2.62 -5.97
C LEU A 299 22.27 -1.96 -5.98
N TYR A 300 22.46 -0.93 -5.16
CA TYR A 300 23.75 -0.26 -5.03
C TYR A 300 24.84 -1.23 -4.56
N THR A 301 24.55 -2.05 -3.55
CA THR A 301 25.49 -3.05 -3.03
C THR A 301 25.88 -4.06 -4.11
N ALA A 302 24.94 -4.44 -4.98
CA ALA A 302 25.17 -5.40 -6.05
C ALA A 302 25.90 -4.83 -7.26
N THR A 303 25.78 -3.53 -7.53
CA THR A 303 26.19 -2.91 -8.82
C THR A 303 27.20 -1.76 -8.69
N GLY A 304 27.29 -1.12 -7.53
CA GLY A 304 28.04 0.11 -7.33
C GLY A 304 27.41 1.36 -7.98
N ASP A 305 26.16 1.30 -8.45
CA ASP A 305 25.50 2.39 -9.17
C ASP A 305 25.14 3.58 -8.26
N LEU A 306 26.11 4.48 -8.06
CA LEU A 306 25.90 5.75 -7.35
C LEU A 306 24.94 6.69 -8.09
N GLY A 307 24.73 6.52 -9.39
CA GLY A 307 23.77 7.30 -10.17
C GLY A 307 22.33 7.02 -9.74
N LEU A 308 22.00 5.73 -9.56
CA LEU A 308 20.71 5.31 -9.01
C LEU A 308 20.47 5.92 -7.62
N VAL A 309 21.46 5.82 -6.72
CA VAL A 309 21.34 6.38 -5.36
C VAL A 309 21.07 7.88 -5.41
N ARG A 310 21.84 8.65 -6.19
CA ARG A 310 21.66 10.10 -6.34
C ARG A 310 20.28 10.45 -6.90
N ARG A 311 19.76 9.68 -7.85
CA ARG A 311 18.42 9.91 -8.41
C ARG A 311 17.31 9.60 -7.39
N ALA A 312 17.43 8.50 -6.66
CA ALA A 312 16.39 8.05 -5.74
C ALA A 312 16.37 8.85 -4.42
N PHE A 313 17.50 9.40 -3.98
CA PHE A 313 17.65 10.00 -2.65
C PHE A 313 16.61 11.09 -2.32
N PRO A 314 16.30 12.07 -3.19
CA PRO A 314 15.25 13.05 -2.91
C PRO A 314 13.88 12.40 -2.67
N SER A 315 13.53 11.40 -3.46
CA SER A 315 12.27 10.66 -3.31
C SER A 315 12.26 9.83 -2.03
N LEU A 316 13.36 9.22 -1.63
CA LEU A 316 13.46 8.53 -0.33
C LEU A 316 13.19 9.46 0.86
N LEU A 317 13.69 10.70 0.81
CA LEU A 317 13.40 11.71 1.85
C LEU A 317 11.93 12.15 1.84
N LYS A 318 11.33 12.28 0.64
CA LYS A 318 9.92 12.63 0.46
C LYS A 318 9.01 11.54 1.05
N GLU A 319 9.28 10.27 0.72
CA GLU A 319 8.54 9.14 1.26
C GLU A 319 8.74 8.97 2.77
N HIS A 320 9.97 9.16 3.28
CA HIS A 320 10.21 9.15 4.72
C HIS A 320 9.36 10.20 5.43
N SER A 321 9.29 11.41 4.87
CA SER A 321 8.49 12.53 5.38
C SER A 321 6.99 12.21 5.40
N PHE A 322 6.47 11.48 4.40
CA PHE A 322 5.11 10.96 4.40
C PHE A 322 4.86 10.05 5.62
N TRP A 323 5.72 9.07 5.87
CA TRP A 323 5.55 8.09 6.96
C TRP A 323 5.70 8.65 8.38
N VAL A 324 6.37 9.79 8.54
CA VAL A 324 6.52 10.49 9.82
C VAL A 324 5.65 11.75 9.91
N SER A 325 4.74 11.95 8.94
CA SER A 325 3.79 13.07 8.96
C SER A 325 2.80 12.96 10.11
N GLU A 326 2.10 14.05 10.42
CA GLU A 326 1.07 14.10 11.48
C GLU A 326 -0.03 13.04 11.31
N LEU A 327 -0.34 12.66 10.06
CA LEU A 327 -1.34 11.62 9.78
C LEU A 327 -0.94 10.27 10.38
N HIS A 328 0.33 9.89 10.22
CA HIS A 328 0.87 8.60 10.62
C HIS A 328 1.49 8.62 12.02
N ASN A 329 1.94 9.78 12.49
CA ASN A 329 2.61 9.91 13.77
C ASN A 329 1.65 9.75 14.95
N VAL A 330 2.08 8.98 15.94
CA VAL A 330 1.41 8.80 17.24
C VAL A 330 2.43 8.99 18.33
N GLU A 331 2.15 9.94 19.22
CA GLU A 331 2.96 10.17 20.42
C GLU A 331 2.53 9.22 21.54
N ILE A 332 3.50 8.52 22.13
CA ILE A 332 3.30 7.55 23.21
C ILE A 332 4.26 7.84 24.34
N MET A 333 3.72 7.94 25.55
CA MET A 333 4.51 8.07 26.76
C MET A 333 4.89 6.68 27.29
N ASP A 334 6.18 6.44 27.52
CA ASP A 334 6.64 5.22 28.19
C ASP A 334 6.41 5.27 29.71
N ASN A 335 6.67 4.14 30.38
CA ASN A 335 6.53 4.00 31.83
C ASN A 335 7.53 4.87 32.64
N HIS A 336 8.46 5.55 31.96
CA HIS A 336 9.42 6.50 32.55
C HIS A 336 9.05 7.96 32.27
N GLY A 337 7.87 8.21 31.69
CA GLY A 337 7.42 9.56 31.34
C GLY A 337 8.10 10.16 30.11
N ARG A 338 8.81 9.35 29.30
CA ARG A 338 9.42 9.83 28.06
C ARG A 338 8.45 9.68 26.90
N LEU A 339 8.34 10.73 26.09
CA LEU A 339 7.53 10.74 24.88
C LEU A 339 8.31 10.11 23.72
N HIS A 340 7.64 9.22 22.99
CA HIS A 340 8.15 8.54 21.80
C HIS A 340 7.20 8.79 20.64
N ASN A 341 7.75 9.09 19.47
CA ASN A 341 7.00 9.25 18.23
C ASN A 341 7.12 7.97 17.40
N LEU A 342 6.00 7.28 17.20
CA LEU A 342 5.90 6.06 16.40
C LEU A 342 4.87 6.25 15.29
N SER A 343 5.03 5.50 14.20
CA SER A 343 4.11 5.58 13.07
C SER A 343 3.07 4.45 13.11
N ARG A 344 1.90 4.71 12.53
CA ARG A 344 0.84 3.72 12.26
C ARG A 344 0.44 3.70 10.78
N TYR A 345 -0.19 2.61 10.36
CA TYR A 345 -0.90 2.59 9.08
C TYR A 345 -2.20 3.41 9.22
N GLN A 346 -2.43 4.31 8.27
CA GLN A 346 -3.59 5.18 8.24
C GLN A 346 -3.87 5.64 6.80
N ALA A 347 -4.61 4.81 6.07
CA ALA A 347 -5.02 5.09 4.70
C ALA A 347 -5.96 6.31 4.61
N MET A 348 -5.83 7.14 3.58
CA MET A 348 -6.67 8.32 3.35
C MET A 348 -7.99 7.96 2.65
N TRP A 349 -8.68 6.94 3.15
CA TRP A 349 -9.92 6.41 2.57
C TRP A 349 -10.90 5.97 3.65
N ASN A 350 -12.18 6.25 3.48
CA ASN A 350 -13.27 5.88 4.41
C ASN A 350 -14.54 5.42 3.68
N LYS A 351 -14.40 4.97 2.43
CA LYS A 351 -15.46 4.42 1.58
C LYS A 351 -15.15 2.95 1.24
N PRO A 352 -16.07 2.16 0.69
CA PRO A 352 -15.74 0.85 0.14
C PRO A 352 -14.54 0.95 -0.81
N ARG A 353 -13.58 0.03 -0.71
CA ARG A 353 -12.42 0.02 -1.62
C ARG A 353 -12.89 -0.36 -3.02
N PRO A 354 -12.59 0.40 -4.08
CA PRO A 354 -13.12 0.11 -5.42
C PRO A 354 -12.85 -1.32 -5.90
N GLU A 355 -11.69 -1.90 -5.59
CA GLU A 355 -11.33 -3.27 -5.96
C GLU A 355 -12.05 -4.36 -5.16
N SER A 356 -12.82 -4.00 -4.14
CA SER A 356 -13.55 -4.91 -3.25
C SER A 356 -14.88 -4.32 -2.76
N ALA A 357 -15.48 -3.39 -3.51
CA ALA A 357 -16.53 -2.54 -2.96
C ALA A 357 -17.76 -3.35 -2.52
N THR A 358 -18.19 -4.31 -3.34
CA THR A 358 -19.31 -5.21 -2.99
C THR A 358 -19.05 -6.01 -1.72
N ILE A 359 -17.81 -6.43 -1.46
CA ILE A 359 -17.41 -7.21 -0.28
C ILE A 359 -17.37 -6.30 0.96
N ASP A 360 -16.77 -5.12 0.83
CA ASP A 360 -16.68 -4.14 1.90
C ASP A 360 -18.10 -3.66 2.31
N GLU A 361 -18.98 -3.43 1.33
CA GLU A 361 -20.40 -3.07 1.54
C GLU A 361 -21.20 -4.18 2.22
N GLU A 362 -21.03 -5.44 1.80
CA GLU A 362 -21.67 -6.59 2.44
C GLU A 362 -21.23 -6.71 3.90
N LEU A 363 -19.95 -6.57 4.20
CA LEU A 363 -19.47 -6.58 5.59
C LEU A 363 -20.08 -5.44 6.40
N ALA A 364 -20.06 -4.23 5.85
CA ALA A 364 -20.58 -3.04 6.50
C ALA A 364 -22.11 -3.06 6.67
N SER A 365 -22.84 -3.90 5.92
CA SER A 365 -24.30 -4.08 6.08
C SER A 365 -24.69 -4.56 7.48
N LYS A 366 -23.76 -5.18 8.22
CA LYS A 366 -23.92 -5.62 9.61
C LYS A 366 -23.95 -4.46 10.62
N LEU A 367 -23.63 -3.24 10.17
CA LEU A 367 -23.57 -2.04 11.00
C LEU A 367 -24.76 -1.11 10.71
N ASN A 368 -25.29 -0.51 11.77
CA ASN A 368 -26.55 0.24 11.72
C ASN A 368 -26.41 1.74 11.42
N SER A 369 -25.19 2.30 11.43
CA SER A 369 -24.98 3.74 11.21
C SER A 369 -23.93 4.02 10.14
N THR A 370 -24.13 5.09 9.38
CA THR A 370 -23.18 5.57 8.36
C THR A 370 -21.79 5.81 8.96
N ALA A 371 -21.72 6.47 10.12
CA ALA A 371 -20.46 6.72 10.82
C ALA A 371 -19.72 5.42 11.20
N ALA A 372 -20.43 4.37 11.62
CA ALA A 372 -19.81 3.08 11.92
C ALA A 372 -19.28 2.40 10.64
N LYS A 373 -20.01 2.51 9.53
CA LYS A 373 -19.57 1.99 8.22
C LYS A 373 -18.34 2.73 7.71
N GLU A 374 -18.34 4.06 7.73
CA GLU A 374 -17.18 4.90 7.36
C GLU A 374 -15.95 4.59 8.22
N LYS A 375 -16.14 4.42 9.53
CA LYS A 375 -15.07 3.98 10.42
C LYS A 375 -14.54 2.61 9.99
N LEU A 376 -15.41 1.63 9.76
CA LEU A 376 -15.00 0.29 9.32
C LEU A 376 -14.24 0.34 7.98
N TYR A 377 -14.73 1.09 6.99
CA TYR A 377 -14.05 1.26 5.71
C TYR A 377 -12.66 1.86 5.88
N HIS A 378 -12.49 2.82 6.78
CA HIS A 378 -11.18 3.38 7.10
C HIS A 378 -10.22 2.36 7.71
N GLN A 379 -10.70 1.49 8.60
CA GLN A 379 -9.89 0.42 9.18
C GLN A 379 -9.53 -0.65 8.15
N ILE A 380 -10.44 -0.95 7.22
CA ILE A 380 -10.22 -1.85 6.09
C ILE A 380 -9.14 -1.32 5.15
N ALA A 381 -9.26 -0.06 4.71
CA ALA A 381 -8.28 0.56 3.83
C ALA A 381 -6.89 0.62 4.48
N SER A 382 -6.83 0.91 5.78
CA SER A 382 -5.58 0.92 6.56
C SER A 382 -5.01 -0.50 6.75
N ALA A 383 -5.86 -1.53 6.84
CA ALA A 383 -5.38 -2.92 6.85
C ALA A 383 -4.75 -3.30 5.50
N ALA A 384 -5.33 -2.83 4.37
CA ALA A 384 -4.73 -3.01 3.05
C ALA A 384 -3.40 -2.24 2.90
N GLU A 385 -3.27 -1.05 3.50
CA GLU A 385 -1.99 -0.34 3.58
C GLU A 385 -0.93 -1.12 4.37
N SER A 386 -1.32 -1.94 5.34
CA SER A 386 -0.37 -2.77 6.07
C SER A 386 0.20 -3.93 5.26
N GLY A 387 -0.44 -4.31 4.15
CA GLY A 387 -0.16 -5.55 3.40
C GLY A 387 -0.72 -6.83 4.05
N TRP A 388 -1.46 -6.71 5.16
CA TRP A 388 -2.06 -7.80 5.92
C TRP A 388 -3.60 -7.67 5.96
N ASP A 389 -4.23 -7.52 4.80
CA ASP A 389 -5.69 -7.56 4.60
C ASP A 389 -6.19 -8.99 4.30
N PHE A 390 -6.75 -9.73 5.26
CA PHE A 390 -7.01 -9.38 6.66
C PHE A 390 -6.38 -10.37 7.65
N SER A 391 -6.26 -9.93 8.90
CA SER A 391 -5.65 -10.68 9.98
C SER A 391 -6.33 -10.37 11.31
N SER A 392 -6.43 -11.36 12.21
CA SER A 392 -6.91 -11.17 13.58
C SER A 392 -6.05 -10.17 14.36
N ARG A 393 -4.81 -9.90 13.92
CA ARG A 393 -3.93 -8.85 14.45
C ARG A 393 -4.59 -7.49 14.52
N TRP A 394 -5.50 -7.21 13.59
CA TRP A 394 -6.14 -5.90 13.43
C TRP A 394 -7.53 -5.82 14.07
N MET A 395 -8.00 -6.88 14.74
CA MET A 395 -9.37 -6.98 15.22
C MET A 395 -9.41 -7.00 16.76
N SER A 396 -10.31 -6.23 17.37
CA SER A 396 -10.50 -6.31 18.83
C SER A 396 -11.22 -7.60 19.24
N ASN A 397 -12.03 -8.17 18.34
CA ASN A 397 -12.51 -9.56 18.40
C ASN A 397 -11.97 -10.32 17.17
N SER A 398 -11.08 -11.28 17.41
CA SER A 398 -10.38 -12.05 16.35
C SER A 398 -11.28 -12.85 15.41
N THR A 399 -12.57 -12.99 15.72
CA THR A 399 -13.55 -13.72 14.91
C THR A 399 -14.55 -12.81 14.18
N ASP A 400 -14.50 -11.50 14.42
CA ASP A 400 -15.45 -10.53 13.86
C ASP A 400 -14.71 -9.39 13.15
N MET A 401 -14.72 -9.45 11.82
CA MET A 401 -14.07 -8.45 10.95
C MET A 401 -14.70 -7.05 11.05
N THR A 402 -15.94 -6.91 11.58
CA THR A 402 -16.51 -5.58 11.84
C THR A 402 -15.81 -4.85 12.99
N THR A 403 -14.97 -5.56 13.75
CA THR A 403 -14.20 -5.03 14.89
C THR A 403 -12.76 -4.65 14.53
N LEU A 404 -12.47 -4.43 13.24
CA LEU A 404 -11.18 -3.92 12.80
C LEU A 404 -10.86 -2.58 13.50
N VAL A 405 -9.63 -2.44 13.94
CA VAL A 405 -9.06 -1.29 14.68
C VAL A 405 -7.63 -1.01 14.25
N THR A 406 -7.26 -1.34 13.02
CA THR A 406 -5.93 -1.13 12.41
C THR A 406 -5.27 0.20 12.78
N THR A 407 -5.99 1.34 12.69
CA THR A 407 -5.41 2.67 12.95
C THR A 407 -5.20 2.98 14.43
N PHE A 408 -5.63 2.09 15.33
CA PHE A 408 -5.38 2.15 16.77
C PHE A 408 -4.20 1.25 17.19
N VAL A 409 -3.62 0.49 16.26
CA VAL A 409 -2.48 -0.39 16.52
C VAL A 409 -1.20 0.31 16.08
N ILE A 410 -0.21 0.37 16.97
CA ILE A 410 1.16 0.74 16.59
C ILE A 410 1.89 -0.49 16.09
N PRO A 411 2.15 -0.60 14.77
CA PRO A 411 2.61 -1.84 14.19
C PRO A 411 4.15 -1.90 14.22
N VAL A 412 4.69 -2.97 14.83
CA VAL A 412 6.14 -3.16 15.03
C VAL A 412 6.92 -3.25 13.71
N ASP A 413 6.32 -3.87 12.70
CA ASP A 413 6.85 -3.99 11.34
C ASP A 413 7.04 -2.61 10.70
N LEU A 414 6.00 -1.76 10.67
CA LEU A 414 6.12 -0.41 10.10
C LEU A 414 7.25 0.40 10.74
N ASN A 415 7.30 0.42 12.07
CA ASN A 415 8.32 1.17 12.80
C ASN A 415 9.72 0.59 12.59
N THR A 416 9.83 -0.72 12.38
CA THR A 416 11.10 -1.37 11.99
C THR A 416 11.52 -0.95 10.58
N PHE A 417 10.59 -0.89 9.62
CA PHE A 417 10.88 -0.43 8.25
C PHE A 417 11.31 1.05 8.24
N ILE A 418 10.62 1.92 8.97
CA ILE A 418 10.98 3.34 9.07
C ILE A 418 12.35 3.53 9.76
N CYS A 419 12.64 2.75 10.80
CA CYS A 419 13.96 2.74 11.43
C CYS A 419 15.04 2.34 10.41
N LYS A 420 14.77 1.30 9.60
CA LYS A 420 15.67 0.84 8.53
C LYS A 420 15.86 1.91 7.45
N VAL A 421 14.84 2.67 7.07
CA VAL A 421 14.95 3.81 6.13
C VAL A 421 15.95 4.84 6.65
N ARG A 422 15.85 5.23 7.94
CA ARG A 422 16.79 6.18 8.56
C ARG A 422 18.22 5.64 8.55
N TRP A 423 18.40 4.36 8.90
CA TRP A 423 19.71 3.71 8.92
C TRP A 423 20.33 3.57 7.52
N ASN A 424 19.53 3.27 6.49
CA ASN A 424 20.05 3.16 5.13
C ASN A 424 20.47 4.53 4.56
N GLY A 425 20.01 5.64 5.14
CA GLY A 425 20.39 7.00 4.75
C GLY A 425 21.64 7.55 5.43
N THR A 426 22.11 6.90 6.51
CA THR A 426 23.39 7.18 7.19
C THR A 426 24.49 6.34 6.58
#